data_AF-X1MYZ9-F1
#
_entry.id   AF-X1MYZ9-F1
#
_cell.length_a   1.000
_cell.length_b   1.000
_cell.length_c   1.000
_cell.angle_alpha   90.00
_cell.angle_beta   90.00
_cell.angle_gamma   90.00
#
_symmetry.space_group_name_H-M   'P 1'
#
loop_
_entity.id
_entity.type
_entity.pdbx_description
1 polymer ?
#
loop_
_entity_poly.entity_id
_entity_poly.type
_entity_poly.pdbx_seq_one_letter_code
_entity_poly.pdbx_strand_id
1 'polypeptide(L)'
;VDGGMADNIRPALYGAKHEAVVANRMSEREAGKVTIAGKFCESGDILIENIALPPVSAGDIIAIPDCGAYCLSHASNYNASLKPAIVLVKEGKARLIRRRETLEDLTRCDLI
;
A
#
# COMPACT_ATOMS: atom_id res chain seq x y z
N VAL A 1 4.52 -6.40 -2.41
CA VAL A 1 4.61 -5.71 -1.09
C VAL A 1 3.45 -6.15 -0.20
N ASP A 2 3.44 -5.80 1.09
CA ASP A 2 2.30 -6.13 1.98
C ASP A 2 1.12 -5.17 1.74
N GLY A 3 0.43 -5.38 0.63
CA GLY A 3 -0.68 -4.58 0.14
C GLY A 3 -0.82 -4.75 -1.36
N GLY A 4 -1.53 -3.84 -2.02
CA GLY A 4 -1.67 -3.84 -3.48
C GLY A 4 -2.88 -3.04 -3.93
N MET A 5 -3.50 -3.48 -5.03
CA MET A 5 -4.66 -2.84 -5.63
C MET A 5 -5.88 -2.76 -4.69
N ALA A 6 -5.98 -3.63 -3.68
CA ALA A 6 -7.02 -3.54 -2.65
C ALA A 6 -6.86 -2.31 -1.74
N ASP A 7 -5.64 -1.79 -1.57
CA ASP A 7 -5.34 -0.61 -0.76
C ASP A 7 -5.23 0.66 -1.63
N ASN A 8 -4.70 0.51 -2.85
CA ASN A 8 -4.55 1.57 -3.84
C ASN A 8 -4.82 1.03 -5.25
N ILE A 9 -6.09 1.07 -5.66
CA ILE A 9 -6.52 0.61 -6.98
C ILE A 9 -6.16 1.59 -8.11
N ARG A 10 -5.70 2.81 -7.77
CA ARG A 10 -5.56 3.93 -8.71
C ARG A 10 -4.65 3.64 -9.91
N PRO A 11 -3.49 2.96 -9.75
CA PRO A 11 -2.65 2.58 -10.87
C PRO A 11 -3.37 1.64 -11.84
N ALA A 12 -4.02 0.60 -11.32
CA ALA A 12 -4.76 -0.37 -12.12
C ALA A 12 -6.04 0.20 -12.76
N LEU A 13 -6.74 1.09 -12.05
CA LEU A 13 -8.04 1.63 -12.48
C LEU A 13 -7.91 2.75 -13.52
N TYR A 14 -6.94 3.65 -13.35
CA TYR A 14 -6.80 4.83 -14.22
C TYR A 14 -5.36 5.25 -14.50
N GLY A 15 -4.39 4.34 -14.34
CA GLY A 15 -2.99 4.58 -14.70
C GLY A 15 -2.33 5.66 -13.84
N ALA A 16 -2.78 5.84 -12.59
CA ALA A 16 -2.18 6.81 -11.69
C ALA A 16 -0.69 6.52 -11.51
N LYS A 17 0.14 7.55 -11.69
CA LYS A 17 1.58 7.47 -11.41
C LYS A 17 1.83 7.86 -9.97
N HIS A 18 2.69 7.11 -9.31
CA HIS A 18 3.13 7.34 -7.95
C HIS A 18 4.66 7.32 -7.89
N GLU A 19 5.19 7.99 -6.88
CA GLU A 19 6.57 7.84 -6.43
C GLU A 19 6.64 6.82 -5.28
N ALA A 20 7.84 6.35 -4.97
CA ALA A 20 8.09 5.58 -3.76
C ALA A 20 9.51 5.79 -3.28
N VAL A 21 9.70 5.54 -1.99
CA VAL A 21 10.99 5.59 -1.32
C VAL A 21 11.16 4.40 -0.39
N VAL A 22 12.40 3.98 -0.15
CA VAL A 22 12.73 3.03 0.92
C VAL A 22 12.86 3.82 2.23
N ALA A 23 11.75 3.92 2.96
CA ALA A 23 11.59 4.84 4.09
C ALA A 23 12.58 4.62 5.23
N ASN A 24 13.01 3.38 5.45
CA ASN A 24 14.02 3.03 6.44
C ASN A 24 15.47 3.30 5.97
N ARG A 25 15.68 3.65 4.69
CA ARG A 25 17.01 3.84 4.06
C ARG A 25 17.02 5.02 3.08
N MET A 26 16.41 6.14 3.48
CA MET A 26 16.17 7.33 2.63
C MET A 26 17.43 7.98 2.04
N SER A 27 18.61 7.75 2.61
CA SER A 27 19.87 8.36 2.16
C SER A 27 20.66 7.47 1.19
N GLU A 28 20.18 6.26 0.90
CA GLU A 28 20.87 5.36 -0.02
C GLU A 28 20.65 5.77 -1.48
N ARG A 29 21.69 5.57 -2.28
CA ARG A 29 21.66 5.91 -3.71
C ARG A 29 20.86 4.86 -4.48
N GLU A 30 20.12 5.34 -5.48
CA GLU A 30 19.46 4.48 -6.45
C GLU A 30 20.48 3.57 -7.14
N ALA A 31 20.12 2.30 -7.30
CA ALA A 31 20.98 1.28 -7.90
C ALA A 31 20.38 0.64 -9.16
N GLY A 32 19.06 0.74 -9.34
CA GLY A 32 18.40 0.17 -10.51
C GLY A 32 16.90 0.43 -10.53
N LYS A 33 16.28 0.08 -11.66
CA LYS A 33 14.82 0.14 -11.82
C LYS A 33 14.19 -1.16 -11.36
N VAL A 34 13.09 -1.05 -10.64
CA VAL A 34 12.27 -2.17 -10.18
C VAL A 34 10.79 -1.85 -10.41
N THR A 35 9.95 -2.88 -10.39
CA THR A 35 8.50 -2.75 -10.37
C THR A 35 7.99 -3.15 -8.99
N ILE A 36 7.16 -2.29 -8.39
CA ILE A 36 6.50 -2.56 -7.12
C ILE A 36 5.13 -3.18 -7.43
N ALA A 37 5.05 -4.50 -7.26
CA ALA A 37 3.81 -5.25 -7.31
C ALA A 37 3.23 -5.48 -5.90
N GLY A 38 1.92 -5.61 -5.81
CA GLY A 38 1.23 -6.04 -4.59
C GLY A 38 1.36 -7.56 -4.35
N LYS A 39 0.50 -8.11 -3.49
CA LYS A 39 0.50 -9.53 -3.11
C LYS A 39 -0.67 -10.32 -3.69
N PHE A 40 -1.57 -9.67 -4.41
CA PHE A 40 -2.80 -10.28 -4.88
C PHE A 40 -2.54 -11.14 -6.12
N CYS A 41 -3.34 -12.20 -6.26
CA CYS A 41 -3.26 -13.13 -7.38
C CYS A 41 -3.93 -12.54 -8.64
N GLU A 42 -3.56 -11.31 -8.98
CA GLU A 42 -4.04 -10.56 -10.13
C GLU A 42 -2.86 -9.97 -10.87
N SER A 43 -2.80 -10.21 -12.18
CA SER A 43 -1.71 -9.73 -13.05
C SER A 43 -1.57 -8.20 -13.03
N GLY A 44 -2.71 -7.51 -12.87
CA GLY A 44 -2.78 -6.06 -12.76
C GLY A 44 -2.47 -5.49 -11.37
N ASP A 45 -2.07 -6.31 -10.38
CA ASP A 45 -1.69 -5.84 -9.04
C ASP A 45 -0.30 -5.19 -9.04
N ILE A 46 -0.17 -4.11 -9.80
CA ILE A 46 1.03 -3.32 -9.96
C ILE A 46 0.77 -1.94 -9.38
N LEU A 47 1.57 -1.54 -8.40
CA LEU A 47 1.46 -0.21 -7.77
C LEU A 47 2.29 0.82 -8.53
N ILE A 48 3.52 0.47 -8.94
CA ILE A 48 4.44 1.35 -9.65
C ILE A 48 5.33 0.54 -10.57
N GLU A 49 5.39 0.89 -11.86
CA GLU A 49 6.29 0.28 -12.84
C GLU A 49 7.58 1.10 -13.00
N ASN A 50 8.71 0.41 -13.15
CA ASN A 50 9.98 1.00 -13.58
C ASN A 50 10.50 2.16 -12.70
N ILE A 51 10.32 2.08 -11.38
CA ILE A 51 10.82 3.07 -10.43
C ILE A 51 12.28 2.82 -10.06
N ALA A 52 13.08 3.89 -9.98
CA ALA A 52 14.45 3.80 -9.51
C ALA A 52 14.48 3.79 -7.98
N LEU A 53 15.13 2.78 -7.40
CA LEU A 53 15.27 2.62 -5.94
C LEU A 53 16.68 2.13 -5.59
N PRO A 54 17.14 2.31 -4.34
CA PRO A 54 18.26 1.56 -3.82
C PRO A 54 17.95 0.04 -3.82
N PRO A 55 18.95 -0.85 -3.66
CA PRO A 55 18.71 -2.29 -3.61
C PRO A 55 17.73 -2.64 -2.49
N VAL A 56 16.60 -3.27 -2.83
CA VAL A 56 15.53 -3.63 -1.88
C VAL A 56 15.65 -5.08 -1.41
N SER A 57 15.21 -5.34 -0.18
CA SER A 57 15.22 -6.66 0.45
C SER A 57 13.95 -6.86 1.29
N ALA A 58 13.64 -8.11 1.61
CA ALA A 58 12.56 -8.41 2.53
C ALA A 58 12.79 -7.73 3.89
N GLY A 59 11.74 -7.09 4.42
CA GLY A 59 11.82 -6.31 5.66
C GLY A 59 12.00 -4.80 5.46
N ASP A 60 12.32 -4.34 4.25
CA ASP A 60 12.31 -2.91 3.94
C ASP A 60 10.91 -2.30 3.96
N ILE A 61 10.85 -1.01 4.30
CA ILE A 61 9.61 -0.25 4.36
C ILE A 61 9.53 0.62 3.12
N ILE A 62 8.59 0.29 2.23
CA ILE A 62 8.27 1.12 1.07
C ILE A 62 7.20 2.14 1.45
N ALA A 63 7.48 3.42 1.26
CA ALA A 63 6.49 4.49 1.40
C ALA A 63 6.12 5.01 0.02
N ILE A 64 4.80 5.13 -0.24
CA ILE A 64 4.24 5.69 -1.46
C ILE A 64 3.56 7.02 -1.08
N PRO A 65 4.13 8.18 -1.47
CA PRO A 65 3.52 9.48 -1.23
C PRO A 65 2.21 9.67 -2.01
N ASP A 66 1.48 10.72 -1.65
CA ASP A 66 0.24 11.14 -2.32
C ASP A 66 -0.87 10.07 -2.36
N CYS A 67 -0.89 9.21 -1.33
CA CYS A 67 -1.95 8.22 -1.11
C CYS A 67 -3.09 8.73 -0.19
N GLY A 68 -3.11 10.02 0.15
CA GLY A 68 -4.13 10.59 1.05
C GLY A 68 -5.53 10.67 0.45
N ALA A 69 -5.62 10.83 -0.88
CA ALA A 69 -6.88 10.93 -1.60
C ALA A 69 -7.13 9.67 -2.45
N TYR A 70 -8.38 9.20 -2.48
CA TYR A 70 -8.87 8.15 -3.37
C TYR A 70 -8.19 6.77 -3.28
N CYS A 71 -7.29 6.54 -2.33
CA CYS A 71 -6.77 5.20 -2.04
C CYS A 71 -7.73 4.48 -1.09
N LEU A 72 -7.82 4.96 0.16
CA LEU A 72 -8.69 4.35 1.16
C LEU A 72 -10.17 4.35 0.77
N SER A 73 -10.68 5.43 0.18
CA SER A 73 -12.09 5.50 -0.21
C SER A 73 -12.45 4.50 -1.31
N HIS A 74 -11.46 4.02 -2.07
CA HIS A 74 -11.61 2.96 -3.07
C HIS A 74 -11.05 1.62 -2.57
N ALA A 75 -10.68 1.51 -1.29
CA ALA A 75 -10.12 0.28 -0.76
C ALA A 75 -11.17 -0.84 -0.74
N SER A 76 -10.75 -2.05 -1.10
CA SER A 76 -11.60 -3.23 -1.21
C SER A 76 -11.10 -4.35 -0.31
N ASN A 77 -11.90 -5.41 -0.19
CA ASN A 77 -11.51 -6.65 0.47
C ASN A 77 -11.12 -7.72 -0.56
N TYR A 78 -10.61 -7.32 -1.74
CA TYR A 78 -10.18 -8.25 -2.78
C TYR A 78 -9.18 -9.27 -2.22
N ASN A 79 -9.35 -10.54 -2.58
CA ASN A 79 -8.64 -11.69 -2.00
C ASN A 79 -8.68 -11.75 -0.46
N ALA A 80 -9.81 -11.41 0.15
CA ALA A 80 -9.99 -11.37 1.60
C ALA A 80 -8.96 -10.45 2.31
N SER A 81 -8.44 -9.44 1.61
CA SER A 81 -7.54 -8.46 2.21
C SER A 81 -8.27 -7.66 3.29
N LEU A 82 -7.60 -7.39 4.40
CA LEU A 82 -8.13 -6.59 5.50
C LEU A 82 -7.69 -5.14 5.31
N LYS A 83 -8.64 -4.21 5.22
CA LYS A 83 -8.32 -2.79 4.99
C LYS A 83 -7.35 -2.26 6.06
N PRO A 84 -6.37 -1.42 5.66
CA PRO A 84 -5.25 -1.06 6.50
C PRO A 84 -5.67 -0.12 7.64
N ALA A 85 -4.80 -0.04 8.66
CA ALA A 85 -4.90 0.97 9.70
C ALA A 85 -4.55 2.36 9.13
N ILE A 86 -5.09 3.40 9.77
CA ILE A 86 -4.77 4.80 9.45
C ILE A 86 -4.29 5.49 10.71
N VAL A 87 -3.14 6.12 10.59
CA VAL A 87 -2.48 6.85 11.66
C VAL A 87 -2.44 8.34 11.30
N LEU A 88 -2.87 9.18 12.23
CA LEU A 88 -2.65 10.61 12.18
C LEU A 88 -1.38 10.94 12.96
N VAL A 89 -0.45 11.65 12.32
CA VAL A 89 0.73 12.21 12.99
C VAL A 89 0.54 13.72 13.10
N LYS A 90 0.60 14.24 14.33
CA LYS A 90 0.55 15.68 14.61
C LYS A 90 1.58 16.01 15.68
N GLU A 91 2.44 17.00 15.41
CA GLU A 91 3.46 17.48 16.37
C GLU A 91 4.32 16.34 16.94
N GLY A 92 4.78 15.43 16.06
CA GLY A 92 5.60 14.29 16.45
C GLY A 92 4.85 13.16 17.17
N LYS A 93 3.54 13.28 17.42
CA LYS A 93 2.72 12.25 18.07
C LYS A 93 1.88 11.50 17.04
N ALA A 94 2.03 10.18 17.02
CA ALA A 94 1.22 9.28 16.21
C ALA A 94 -0.02 8.81 16.99
N ARG A 95 -1.19 8.84 16.35
CA ARG A 95 -2.44 8.32 16.90
C ARG A 95 -3.18 7.49 15.85
N LEU A 96 -3.61 6.30 16.23
CA LEU A 96 -4.51 5.49 15.41
C LEU A 96 -5.86 6.20 15.29
N ILE A 97 -6.26 6.53 14.07
CA ILE A 97 -7.58 7.14 13.78
C ILE A 97 -8.54 6.16 13.10
N ARG A 98 -8.01 5.06 12.55
CA ARG A 98 -8.79 3.91 12.09
C ARG A 98 -7.98 2.64 12.31
N ARG A 99 -8.53 1.66 13.01
CA ARG A 99 -7.89 0.35 13.16
C ARG A 99 -7.91 -0.43 11.84
N ARG A 100 -6.96 -1.36 11.69
CA ARG A 100 -7.01 -2.36 10.62
C ARG A 100 -8.28 -3.21 10.78
N GLU A 101 -8.85 -3.64 9.66
CA GLU A 101 -9.91 -4.65 9.67
C GLU A 101 -9.38 -5.99 10.22
N THR A 102 -10.29 -6.78 10.74
CA THR A 102 -10.10 -8.13 11.29
C THR A 102 -10.87 -9.12 10.44
N LEU A 103 -10.67 -10.42 10.69
CA LEU A 103 -11.46 -11.45 10.01
C LEU A 103 -12.95 -11.29 10.31
N GLU A 104 -13.29 -10.92 11.55
CA GLU A 104 -14.66 -10.66 11.99
C GLU A 104 -15.30 -9.49 11.22
N ASP A 105 -14.54 -8.45 10.89
CA ASP A 105 -15.06 -7.36 10.07
C ASP A 105 -15.37 -7.80 8.64
N LEU A 106 -14.58 -8.74 8.11
CA LEU A 106 -14.71 -9.29 6.76
C LEU A 106 -15.96 -10.17 6.65
N THR A 107 -16.22 -11.00 7.66
CA THR A 107 -17.34 -11.96 7.68
C THR A 107 -18.60 -11.43 8.35
N ARG A 108 -18.64 -10.15 8.73
CA ARG A 108 -19.77 -9.56 9.51
C ARG A 108 -21.15 -9.64 8.85
N CYS A 109 -21.19 -9.89 7.55
CA CYS A 109 -22.42 -10.01 6.76
C CYS A 109 -22.83 -11.46 6.50
N ASP A 110 -22.01 -12.43 6.91
CA ASP A 110 -22.29 -13.85 6.70
C ASP A 110 -23.38 -14.31 7.68
N LEU A 111 -24.34 -15.09 7.18
CA LEU A 111 -25.47 -15.61 7.95
C LEU A 111 -25.35 -17.13 8.06
N ILE A 112 -24.44 -17.61 8.92
CA ILE A 112 -24.27 -19.04 9.23
C ILE A 112 -23.91 -19.21 10.70
#